data_AF-A0A2C6CHX0-F1
#
_entry.id   AF-A0A2C6CHX0-F1
#
_cell.length_a   1.000
_cell.length_b   1.000
_cell.length_c   1.000
_cell.angle_alpha   90.00
_cell.angle_beta   90.00
_cell.angle_gamma   90.00
#
_symmetry.space_group_name_H-M   'P 1'
#
loop_
_entity.id
_entity.type
_entity.pdbx_description
1 polymer ?
#
loop_
_entity_poly.entity_id
_entity_poly.type
_entity_poly.pdbx_seq_one_letter_code
_entity_poly.pdbx_strand_id
1 'polypeptide(L)'
;MDYLEFHDPSGWVLHIDGDGGGRLIRRQLPGRRVIYLPATFRWQQSARRISRCHETISITSPSCSRAVYFVQANNETRVCQCPEGFWVKQYFEKAFEEMRRSPGERRDRRMLKRAWLREPPMAVLKGK
;
A
#
# COMPACT_ATOMS: atom_id res chain seq x y z
N MET A 1 -1.99 -9.60 14.05
CA MET A 1 -1.63 -10.26 12.80
C MET A 1 -0.53 -9.44 12.16
N ASP A 2 0.41 -10.06 11.46
CA ASP A 2 1.41 -9.32 10.68
C ASP A 2 0.72 -8.48 9.62
N TYR A 3 1.28 -7.33 9.26
CA TYR A 3 0.75 -6.52 8.17
C TYR A 3 1.84 -5.72 7.47
N LEU A 4 1.52 -5.32 6.24
CA LEU A 4 2.33 -4.45 5.39
C LEU A 4 1.54 -3.18 5.07
N GLU A 5 2.16 -2.01 5.11
CA GLU A 5 1.56 -0.78 4.58
C GLU A 5 2.48 -0.11 3.56
N PHE A 6 1.90 0.39 2.48
CA PHE A 6 2.54 1.29 1.55
C PHE A 6 1.86 2.64 1.60
N HIS A 7 2.60 3.67 1.99
CA HIS A 7 2.14 5.05 1.95
C HIS A 7 2.78 5.75 0.78
N ASP A 8 1.97 6.29 -0.11
CA ASP A 8 2.43 7.10 -1.23
C ASP A 8 2.30 8.60 -0.89
N PRO A 9 3.23 9.47 -1.34
CA PRO A 9 3.16 10.90 -1.07
C PRO A 9 1.89 11.59 -1.57
N SER A 10 1.26 11.06 -2.63
CA SER A 10 -0.04 11.57 -3.13
C SER A 10 -1.22 11.32 -2.18
N GLY A 11 -0.99 10.60 -1.07
CA GLY A 11 -1.99 10.32 -0.04
C GLY A 11 -2.70 8.98 -0.19
N TRP A 12 -2.30 8.14 -1.14
CA TRP A 12 -2.72 6.75 -1.22
C TRP A 12 -2.06 5.92 -0.12
N VAL A 13 -2.84 5.06 0.52
CA VAL A 13 -2.32 4.07 1.47
C VAL A 13 -2.92 2.71 1.14
N LEU A 14 -2.05 1.73 0.91
CA LEU A 14 -2.40 0.33 0.74
C LEU A 14 -1.94 -0.45 1.97
N HIS A 15 -2.88 -1.00 2.70
CA HIS A 15 -2.64 -1.90 3.84
C HIS A 15 -2.90 -3.33 3.39
N ILE A 16 -2.02 -4.25 3.73
CA ILE A 16 -2.08 -5.67 3.37
C ILE A 16 -1.95 -6.47 4.65
N ASP A 17 -2.96 -7.26 4.96
CA ASP A 17 -3.00 -8.13 6.13
C ASP A 17 -2.15 -9.40 5.90
N GLY A 18 -1.77 -10.09 6.98
CA GLY A 18 -0.91 -11.28 6.92
C GLY A 18 -1.45 -12.46 6.08
N ASP A 19 -2.73 -12.46 5.75
CA ASP A 19 -3.39 -13.45 4.87
C ASP A 19 -3.38 -13.02 3.39
N GLY A 20 -2.81 -11.86 3.08
CA GLY A 20 -2.79 -11.27 1.74
C GLY A 20 -4.08 -10.54 1.35
N GLY A 21 -5.04 -10.40 2.27
CA GLY A 21 -6.13 -9.44 2.16
C GLY A 21 -5.66 -8.01 2.42
N GLY A 22 -6.58 -7.07 2.47
CA GLY A 22 -6.16 -5.71 2.82
C GLY A 22 -7.18 -4.63 2.51
N ARG A 23 -6.70 -3.39 2.48
CA ARG A 23 -7.51 -2.22 2.13
C ARG A 23 -6.71 -1.15 1.43
N LEU A 24 -7.34 -0.50 0.45
CA LEU A 24 -6.83 0.71 -0.20
C LEU A 24 -7.68 1.90 0.26
N ILE A 25 -7.00 2.95 0.71
CA ILE A 25 -7.62 4.21 1.10
C ILE A 25 -6.89 5.38 0.42
N ARG A 26 -7.57 6.53 0.40
CA ARG A 26 -6.99 7.81 0.03
C ARG A 26 -7.24 8.81 1.15
N ARG A 27 -6.17 9.41 1.69
CA ARG A 27 -6.25 10.32 2.84
C ARG A 27 -7.19 11.51 2.61
N GLN A 28 -7.25 12.03 1.38
CA GLN A 28 -8.15 13.13 1.02
C GLN A 28 -9.63 12.70 0.86
N LEU A 29 -9.93 11.41 0.99
CA LEU A 29 -11.29 10.86 0.97
C LEU A 29 -11.55 10.03 2.25
N PRO A 30 -11.62 10.69 3.43
CA PRO A 30 -11.76 10.01 4.70
C PRO A 30 -13.03 9.16 4.75
N GLY A 31 -12.94 8.00 5.42
CA GLY A 31 -14.03 7.03 5.54
C GLY A 31 -14.26 6.16 4.29
N ARG A 32 -13.67 6.50 3.13
CA ARG A 32 -13.79 5.71 1.90
C ARG A 32 -12.66 4.69 1.82
N ARG A 33 -13.02 3.42 1.61
CA ARG A 33 -12.04 2.33 1.47
C ARG A 33 -12.50 1.25 0.50
N VAL A 34 -11.54 0.61 -0.14
CA VAL A 34 -11.74 -0.64 -0.88
C VAL A 34 -11.15 -1.76 -0.05
N ILE A 35 -11.90 -2.84 0.19
CA ILE A 35 -11.45 -3.99 0.98
C ILE A 35 -11.12 -5.15 0.04
N TYR A 36 -9.94 -5.74 0.18
CA TYR A 36 -9.50 -6.88 -0.62
C TYR A 36 -9.64 -8.16 0.19
N LEU A 37 -10.06 -9.24 -0.49
CA LEU A 37 -10.22 -10.55 0.11
C LEU A 37 -8.85 -11.18 0.43
N PRO A 38 -8.78 -12.16 1.36
CA PRO A 38 -7.57 -12.93 1.61
C PRO A 38 -6.94 -13.47 0.31
N ALA A 39 -5.61 -13.64 0.32
CA ALA A 39 -4.79 -14.10 -0.81
C ALA A 39 -4.79 -13.20 -2.06
N THR A 40 -5.29 -11.95 -1.98
CA THR A 40 -5.22 -10.99 -3.09
C THR A 40 -3.77 -10.58 -3.39
N PHE A 41 -2.95 -10.38 -2.34
CA PHE A 41 -1.58 -9.90 -2.44
C PHE A 41 -0.57 -10.93 -1.95
N ARG A 42 0.50 -11.13 -2.72
CA ARG A 42 1.66 -11.97 -2.35
C ARG A 42 2.71 -11.14 -1.63
N TRP A 43 2.56 -10.97 -0.33
CA TRP A 43 3.31 -9.96 0.44
C TRP A 43 4.59 -10.46 1.11
N GLN A 44 4.77 -11.78 1.27
CA GLN A 44 5.85 -12.35 2.10
C GLN A 44 7.25 -11.97 1.60
N GLN A 45 7.45 -11.89 0.28
CA GLN A 45 8.74 -11.47 -0.28
C GLN A 45 9.05 -10.01 0.03
N SER A 46 8.05 -9.12 -0.01
CA SER A 46 8.22 -7.70 0.32
C SER A 46 8.45 -7.48 1.81
N ALA A 47 7.77 -8.24 2.68
CA ALA A 47 8.05 -8.23 4.11
C ALA A 47 9.51 -8.59 4.41
N ARG A 48 10.05 -9.64 3.78
CA ARG A 48 11.48 -10.00 3.90
C ARG A 48 12.43 -8.91 3.42
N ARG A 49 12.05 -8.14 2.39
CA ARG A 49 12.85 -7.01 1.92
C ARG A 49 12.83 -5.87 2.92
N ILE A 50 11.64 -5.50 3.41
CA ILE A 50 11.46 -4.40 4.37
C ILE A 50 12.13 -4.73 5.70
N SER A 51 12.08 -5.98 6.16
CA SER A 51 12.76 -6.41 7.39
C SER A 51 14.28 -6.32 7.32
N ARG A 52 14.86 -6.26 6.11
CA ARG A 52 16.31 -6.12 5.87
C ARG A 52 16.71 -4.69 5.51
N CYS A 53 15.75 -3.77 5.43
CA CYS A 53 16.04 -2.37 5.13
C CYS A 53 16.76 -1.77 6.34
N HIS A 54 17.99 -1.29 6.11
CA HIS A 54 18.87 -0.75 7.16
C HIS A 54 18.76 0.77 7.34
N GLU A 55 17.77 1.42 6.73
CA GLU A 55 17.64 2.87 6.80
C GLU A 55 17.08 3.32 8.15
N THR A 56 18.00 3.79 8.98
CA THR A 56 17.72 4.56 10.18
C THR A 56 17.26 5.96 9.73
N ILE A 57 15.95 6.18 9.80
CA ILE A 57 15.24 7.47 9.91
C ILE A 57 15.98 8.71 9.34
N SER A 58 15.50 9.23 8.21
CA SER A 58 15.52 10.67 7.88
C SER A 58 14.07 11.14 7.72
N ILE A 59 13.62 12.04 8.59
CA ILE A 59 12.20 12.38 8.80
C ILE A 59 11.58 13.20 7.63
N THR A 60 12.32 13.53 6.58
CA THR A 60 12.05 14.76 5.82
C THR A 60 11.97 14.66 4.30
N SER A 61 11.80 13.48 3.68
CA SER A 61 11.56 13.41 2.22
C SER A 61 10.07 13.19 1.88
N PRO A 62 9.27 14.25 1.65
CA PRO A 62 7.92 14.14 1.09
C PRO A 62 7.90 13.66 -0.38
N SER A 63 9.06 13.28 -0.92
CA SER A 63 9.28 12.96 -2.33
C SER A 63 9.13 11.47 -2.67
N CYS A 64 9.02 10.59 -1.66
CA CYS A 64 9.03 9.13 -1.87
C CYS A 64 8.06 8.36 -0.96
N SER A 65 7.66 7.18 -1.42
CA SER A 65 6.74 6.30 -0.71
C SER A 65 7.41 5.66 0.52
N ARG A 66 6.63 5.31 1.53
CA ARG A 66 7.07 4.62 2.75
C ARG A 66 6.47 3.23 2.81
N ALA A 67 7.29 2.21 3.04
CA ALA A 67 6.82 0.86 3.32
C ALA A 67 6.97 0.54 4.81
N VAL A 68 5.92 -0.01 5.42
CA VAL A 68 5.87 -0.39 6.82
C VAL A 68 5.60 -1.88 6.88
N TYR A 69 6.34 -2.60 7.72
CA TYR A 69 6.10 -4.01 8.01
C TYR A 69 6.00 -4.18 9.52
N PHE A 70 4.87 -4.69 9.99
CA PHE A 70 4.66 -5.02 11.39
C PHE A 70 4.68 -6.54 11.58
N VAL A 71 5.47 -6.99 12.54
CA VAL A 71 5.56 -8.39 12.97
C VAL A 71 4.90 -8.51 14.34
N GLN A 72 3.77 -9.23 14.41
CA GLN A 72 3.04 -9.43 15.65
C GLN A 72 3.86 -10.23 16.66
N ALA A 73 4.57 -11.28 16.20
CA ALA A 73 5.33 -12.17 17.07
C ALA A 73 6.34 -11.45 17.96
N ASN A 74 6.95 -10.37 17.44
CA ASN A 74 7.96 -9.59 18.14
C ASN A 74 7.44 -8.20 18.59
N ASN A 75 6.17 -7.89 18.31
CA ASN A 75 5.59 -6.56 18.45
C ASN A 75 6.49 -5.46 17.84
N GLU A 76 7.05 -5.72 16.66
CA GLU A 76 8.06 -4.87 16.06
C GLU A 76 7.56 -4.26 14.76
N THR A 77 7.81 -2.96 14.59
CA THR A 77 7.55 -2.23 13.33
C THR A 77 8.87 -1.93 12.64
N ARG A 78 8.99 -2.38 11.39
CA ARG A 78 10.09 -2.02 10.48
C ARG A 78 9.56 -1.04 9.44
N VAL A 79 10.34 0.00 9.15
CA VAL A 79 9.98 1.01 8.17
C VAL A 79 11.12 1.13 7.17
N CYS A 80 10.78 1.09 5.89
CA CYS A 80 11.71 1.35 4.79
C CYS A 80 11.21 2.57 4.03
N GLN A 81 12.04 3.61 3.94
CA GLN A 81 11.76 4.78 3.10
C GLN A 81 12.21 4.51 1.67
N CYS A 82 11.55 5.20 0.73
CA CYS A 82 11.89 5.18 -0.68
C CYS A 82 12.23 3.78 -1.22
N PRO A 83 11.43 2.73 -0.94
CA PRO A 83 11.75 1.38 -1.37
C PRO A 83 12.04 1.40 -2.88
N GLU A 84 13.30 1.19 -3.25
CA GLU A 84 13.71 1.35 -4.64
C GLU A 84 12.93 0.36 -5.53
N GLY A 85 12.38 0.89 -6.62
CA GLY A 85 12.00 0.09 -7.77
C GLY A 85 10.55 -0.37 -7.89
N PHE A 86 10.38 -1.16 -8.95
CA PHE A 86 9.14 -1.59 -9.61
C PHE A 86 8.12 -2.33 -8.72
N TRP A 87 8.51 -2.80 -7.54
CA TRP A 87 7.69 -3.74 -6.78
C TRP A 87 6.57 -3.08 -5.96
N VAL A 88 6.76 -1.88 -5.40
CA VAL A 88 5.65 -1.14 -4.74
C VAL A 88 4.59 -0.74 -5.77
N LYS A 89 5.02 -0.35 -6.96
CA LYS A 89 4.15 -0.10 -8.11
C LYS A 89 3.25 -1.30 -8.39
N GLN A 90 3.80 -2.52 -8.43
CA GLN A 90 3.02 -3.74 -8.69
C GLN A 90 1.88 -3.94 -7.68
N TYR A 91 2.08 -3.63 -6.40
CA TYR A 91 1.00 -3.74 -5.41
C TYR A 91 -0.12 -2.73 -5.64
N PHE A 92 0.25 -1.48 -5.95
CA PHE A 92 -0.73 -0.45 -6.28
C PHE A 92 -1.49 -0.76 -7.58
N GLU A 93 -0.80 -1.21 -8.63
CA GLU A 93 -1.43 -1.64 -9.87
C GLU A 93 -2.38 -2.83 -9.63
N LYS A 94 -1.93 -3.83 -8.88
CA LYS A 94 -2.76 -4.97 -8.49
C LYS A 94 -4.00 -4.54 -7.70
N ALA A 95 -3.83 -3.61 -6.76
CA ALA A 95 -4.95 -3.05 -5.98
C ALA A 95 -5.97 -2.35 -6.90
N PHE A 96 -5.53 -1.65 -7.94
CA PHE A 96 -6.42 -1.02 -8.91
C PHE A 96 -7.15 -2.06 -9.79
N GLU A 97 -6.46 -3.11 -10.25
CA GLU A 97 -7.06 -4.21 -11.02
C GLU A 97 -8.14 -4.94 -10.22
N GLU A 98 -7.84 -5.29 -8.98
CA GLU A 98 -8.74 -6.04 -8.09
C GLU A 98 -9.84 -5.17 -7.48
N MET A 99 -9.73 -3.84 -7.60
CA MET A 99 -10.74 -2.89 -7.12
C MET A 99 -12.13 -3.22 -7.68
N ARG A 100 -12.24 -3.71 -8.91
CA ARG A 100 -13.52 -4.12 -9.53
C ARG A 100 -14.17 -5.30 -8.80
N ARG A 101 -13.36 -6.24 -8.34
CA ARG A 101 -13.78 -7.53 -7.75
C ARG A 101 -13.89 -7.47 -6.24
N SER A 102 -13.32 -6.43 -5.62
CA SER A 102 -13.38 -6.17 -4.19
C SER A 102 -14.82 -6.10 -3.68
N PRO A 103 -15.14 -6.79 -2.56
CA PRO A 103 -16.42 -6.65 -1.88
C PRO A 103 -16.62 -5.23 -1.28
N GLY A 104 -17.85 -4.91 -0.87
CA GLY A 104 -18.16 -3.65 -0.20
C GLY A 104 -18.98 -2.65 -1.04
N GLU A 105 -19.01 -1.39 -0.60
CA GLU A 105 -19.89 -0.38 -1.17
C GLU A 105 -19.50 0.02 -2.59
N ARG A 106 -20.47 -0.10 -3.53
CA ARG A 106 -20.29 0.36 -4.92
C ARG A 106 -19.94 1.86 -5.01
N ARG A 107 -20.37 2.67 -4.04
CA ARG A 107 -20.08 4.11 -4.00
C ARG A 107 -18.60 4.36 -3.73
N ASP A 108 -18.05 3.73 -2.70
CA ASP A 108 -16.65 3.86 -2.30
C ASP A 108 -15.70 3.44 -3.42
N ARG A 109 -15.96 2.28 -4.03
CA ARG A 109 -15.18 1.80 -5.17
C ARG A 109 -15.19 2.79 -6.33
N ARG A 110 -16.36 3.36 -6.67
CA ARG A 110 -16.49 4.35 -7.74
C ARG A 110 -15.73 5.64 -7.42
N MET A 111 -15.84 6.13 -6.19
CA MET A 111 -15.15 7.36 -5.76
C MET A 111 -13.63 7.17 -5.76
N LEU A 112 -13.13 6.08 -5.19
CA LEU A 112 -11.70 5.78 -5.18
C LEU A 112 -11.18 5.51 -6.60
N LYS A 113 -11.93 4.81 -7.45
CA LYS A 113 -11.55 4.64 -8.86
C LYS A 113 -11.42 5.99 -9.58
N ARG A 114 -12.39 6.89 -9.41
CA ARG A 114 -12.32 8.24 -10.00
C ARG A 114 -11.13 9.03 -9.46
N ALA A 115 -10.87 8.95 -8.16
CA ALA A 115 -9.73 9.59 -7.54
C ALA A 115 -8.40 9.07 -8.11
N TRP A 116 -8.30 7.76 -8.35
CA TRP A 116 -7.13 7.13 -8.95
C TRP A 116 -6.89 7.59 -10.38
N LEU A 117 -7.94 7.65 -11.20
CA LEU A 117 -7.84 8.09 -12.59
C LEU A 117 -7.40 9.55 -12.71
N ARG A 118 -7.75 10.39 -11.72
CA ARG A 118 -7.32 11.80 -11.67
C ARG A 118 -5.90 11.95 -11.14
N GLU A 119 -5.57 11.22 -10.09
CA GLU A 119 -4.30 11.33 -9.38
C GLU A 119 -3.92 9.97 -8.80
N PRO A 120 -3.24 9.12 -9.59
CA PRO A 120 -2.79 7.81 -9.15
C PRO A 120 -1.60 7.94 -8.19
N PRO A 121 -1.24 6.87 -7.46
CA PRO A 121 -0.04 6.87 -6.64
C PRO A 121 1.20 7.24 -7.45
N MET A 122 2.10 8.06 -6.89
CA MET A 122 3.36 8.45 -7.54
C MET A 122 4.23 7.23 -7.88
N ALA A 123 4.18 6.18 -7.05
CA ALA A 123 4.83 4.91 -7.34
C ALA A 123 4.42 4.31 -8.71
N VAL A 124 3.18 4.53 -9.15
CA VAL A 124 2.69 4.06 -10.46
C VAL A 124 3.24 4.92 -11.60
N LEU A 125 3.40 6.23 -11.37
CA LEU A 125 3.86 7.19 -12.38
C LEU A 125 5.38 7.11 -12.65
N LYS A 126 6.20 6.89 -11.60
CA LYS A 126 7.67 6.90 -11.68
C LYS A 126 8.30 5.60 -12.22
N GLY A 127 7.50 4.58 -12.52
CA GLY A 127 7.99 3.27 -12.98
C GLY A 127 8.00 3.08 -14.50
N LYS A 128 8.44 4.07 -15.27
CA LYS A 128 8.70 3.96 -16.72
C LYS A 128 10.19 3.98 -16.98
#